data_AF-A0A0S8G2M5-F1
#
_entry.id   AF-A0A0S8G2M5-F1
#
_cell.length_a   1.000
_cell.length_b   1.000
_cell.length_c   1.000
_cell.angle_alpha   90.00
_cell.angle_beta   90.00
_cell.angle_gamma   90.00
#
_symmetry.space_group_name_H-M   'P 1'
#
loop_
_entity.id
_entity.type
_entity.pdbx_description
1 polymer ?
#
loop_
_entity_poly.entity_id
_entity_poly.type
_entity_poly.pdbx_seq_one_letter_code
_entity_poly.pdbx_strand_id
1 'polypeptide(L)'
;MIPVGVRVRAVAVLGNVALQGGYPASEVSSVFHDHAERCRAYGEPAAEYVFEFEDGEVVQPLRHGEHVLRSNNICRWWKTEPRAPETTPAVEVEVHPSYEVLRVDLWERDFGKARLLKAIRWHLEDDGCILALYAVSVLSCAGPAG
;
A
#
# COMPACT_ATOMS: atom_id res chain seq x y z
N MET A 1 -3.36 -5.39 13.40
CA MET A 1 -4.08 -6.64 13.07
C MET A 1 -5.55 -6.30 12.90
N ILE A 2 -6.17 -6.77 11.81
CA ILE A 2 -7.58 -6.57 11.48
C ILE A 2 -8.28 -7.94 11.54
N PRO A 3 -9.15 -8.23 12.52
CA PRO A 3 -9.94 -9.45 12.53
C PRO A 3 -11.00 -9.40 11.43
N VAL A 4 -11.23 -10.51 10.71
CA VAL A 4 -12.16 -10.57 9.57
C VAL A 4 -13.26 -11.61 9.81
N GLY A 5 -12.90 -12.89 10.00
CA GLY A 5 -13.84 -13.94 10.40
C GLY A 5 -14.88 -14.36 9.36
N VAL A 6 -14.67 -14.06 8.07
CA VAL A 6 -15.62 -14.41 6.99
C VAL A 6 -14.93 -15.13 5.84
N ARG A 7 -15.71 -15.88 5.05
CA ARG A 7 -15.22 -16.50 3.83
C ARG A 7 -15.06 -15.47 2.73
N VAL A 8 -13.83 -15.33 2.23
CA VAL A 8 -13.48 -14.35 1.20
C VAL A 8 -12.88 -15.05 0.00
N ARG A 9 -13.15 -14.52 -1.19
CA ARG A 9 -12.45 -14.92 -2.42
C ARG A 9 -11.39 -13.90 -2.83
N ALA A 10 -11.62 -12.63 -2.52
CA ALA A 10 -10.72 -11.56 -2.89
C ALA A 10 -10.62 -10.52 -1.77
N VAL A 11 -9.49 -9.81 -1.75
CA VAL A 11 -9.25 -8.62 -0.93
C VAL A 11 -8.90 -7.48 -1.86
N ALA A 12 -9.43 -6.30 -1.57
CA ALA A 12 -9.01 -5.06 -2.18
C ALA A 12 -8.49 -4.14 -1.08
N VAL A 13 -7.30 -3.56 -1.27
CA VAL A 13 -6.71 -2.60 -0.36
C VAL A 13 -6.57 -1.28 -1.08
N LEU A 14 -7.25 -0.27 -0.56
CA LEU A 14 -7.04 1.10 -0.99
C LEU A 14 -5.74 1.59 -0.36
N GLY A 15 -4.65 1.33 -1.09
CA GLY A 15 -3.32 1.91 -1.03
C GLY A 15 -2.55 1.88 0.29
N ASN A 16 -1.23 1.89 0.14
CA ASN A 16 -0.30 2.33 1.17
C ASN A 16 0.45 3.54 0.65
N VAL A 17 0.45 4.61 1.44
CA VAL A 17 1.23 5.80 1.11
C VAL A 17 2.24 6.04 2.21
N ALA A 18 3.50 6.29 1.82
CA ALA A 18 4.55 6.69 2.73
C ALA A 18 4.46 8.19 3.02
N LEU A 19 4.01 8.55 4.22
CA LEU A 19 3.95 9.93 4.72
C LEU A 19 5.35 10.47 5.10
N GLN A 20 6.27 9.57 5.41
CA GLN A 20 7.68 9.85 5.66
C GLN A 20 8.50 8.68 5.09
N GLY A 21 9.67 8.96 4.51
CA GLY A 21 10.44 7.94 3.78
C GLY A 21 9.76 7.51 2.46
N GLY A 22 10.15 6.35 1.95
CA GLY A 22 9.59 5.78 0.72
C GLY A 22 10.26 6.22 -0.59
N TYR A 23 9.68 5.79 -1.72
CA TYR A 23 10.23 6.05 -3.06
C TYR A 23 9.34 7.02 -3.87
N PRO A 24 9.93 7.96 -4.61
CA PRO A 24 11.35 8.33 -4.50
C PRO A 24 11.55 9.04 -3.17
N ALA A 25 12.74 8.93 -2.58
CA ALA A 25 13.18 10.02 -1.73
C ALA A 25 13.91 11.00 -2.64
N SER A 26 13.33 12.18 -2.85
CA SER A 26 14.18 13.33 -3.09
C SER A 26 14.85 13.66 -1.76
N GLU A 27 16.12 14.08 -1.80
CA GLU A 27 16.75 14.81 -0.71
C GLU A 27 16.00 16.14 -0.55
N VAL A 28 14.76 16.11 -0.06
CA VAL A 28 14.03 17.31 0.30
C VAL A 28 14.51 17.66 1.70
N SER A 29 15.61 18.40 1.77
CA SER A 29 15.85 19.24 2.93
C SER A 29 14.70 20.25 2.98
N SER A 30 13.71 20.01 3.83
CA SER A 30 12.89 21.11 4.31
C SER A 30 13.86 22.11 4.95
N VAL A 31 13.74 23.41 4.64
CA VAL A 31 14.47 24.48 5.34
C VAL A 31 14.24 24.47 6.86
N PHE A 32 13.32 23.63 7.35
CA PHE A 32 12.97 23.41 8.75
C PHE A 32 13.42 22.05 9.31
N HIS A 33 14.04 21.16 8.53
CA HIS A 33 14.53 19.85 8.99
C HIS A 33 15.99 19.61 8.60
N ASP A 34 16.84 19.49 9.61
CA ASP A 34 18.32 19.40 9.50
C ASP A 34 18.83 17.98 9.17
N HIS A 35 17.93 17.04 8.88
CA HIS A 35 18.27 15.65 8.61
C HIS A 35 17.64 15.20 7.28
N ALA A 36 18.51 14.93 6.31
CA ALA A 36 18.11 14.30 5.05
C ALA A 36 17.53 12.91 5.32
N GLU A 37 16.34 12.63 4.80
CA GLU A 37 15.76 11.28 4.86
C GLU A 37 16.55 10.32 3.97
N ARG A 38 16.66 9.06 4.40
CA ARG A 38 17.35 8.03 3.61
C ARG A 38 16.57 7.74 2.34
N CYS A 39 17.26 7.78 1.20
CA CYS A 39 16.66 7.41 -0.08
C CYS A 39 16.48 5.90 -0.21
N ARG A 40 15.23 5.48 -0.42
CA ARG A 40 14.88 4.08 -0.74
C ARG A 40 15.06 3.85 -2.23
N ALA A 41 15.69 2.73 -2.60
CA ALA A 41 15.73 2.32 -4.00
C ALA A 41 14.39 1.74 -4.45
N TYR A 42 14.12 1.83 -5.75
CA TYR A 42 12.99 1.16 -6.37
C TYR A 42 13.04 -0.36 -6.09
N GLY A 43 11.93 -0.94 -5.64
CA GLY A 43 11.81 -2.36 -5.33
C GLY A 43 12.28 -2.76 -3.93
N GLU A 44 12.82 -1.84 -3.12
CA GLU A 44 13.17 -2.14 -1.72
C GLU A 44 11.94 -2.59 -0.91
N PRO A 45 12.10 -3.52 0.03
CA PRO A 45 11.01 -3.92 0.93
C PRO A 45 10.47 -2.71 1.70
N ALA A 46 9.15 -2.54 1.70
CA ALA A 46 8.47 -1.49 2.45
C ALA A 46 7.66 -2.08 3.61
N ALA A 47 6.85 -3.08 3.30
CA ALA A 47 5.97 -3.74 4.24
C ALA A 47 5.50 -5.09 3.67
N GLU A 48 4.70 -5.82 4.43
CA GLU A 48 4.01 -7.01 3.96
C GLU A 48 2.61 -7.11 4.55
N TYR A 49 1.69 -7.67 3.76
CA TYR A 49 0.42 -8.18 4.28
C TYR A 49 0.53 -9.67 4.54
N VAL A 50 0.05 -10.09 5.70
CA VAL A 50 -0.13 -11.50 6.04
C VAL A 50 -1.62 -11.77 6.18
N PHE A 51 -2.15 -12.56 5.25
CA PHE A 51 -3.54 -13.03 5.24
C PHE A 51 -3.60 -14.38 5.93
N GLU A 52 -4.17 -14.43 7.13
CA GLU A 52 -4.30 -15.65 7.93
C GLU A 52 -5.60 -16.38 7.58
N PHE A 53 -5.52 -17.44 6.79
CA PHE A 53 -6.67 -18.28 6.44
C PHE A 53 -6.80 -19.51 7.36
N GLU A 54 -7.93 -20.21 7.24
CA GLU A 54 -8.15 -21.50 7.92
C GLU A 54 -7.13 -22.58 7.56
N ASP A 55 -6.64 -22.60 6.32
CA ASP A 55 -5.72 -23.59 5.75
C ASP A 55 -4.28 -23.08 5.59
N GLY A 56 -3.94 -21.92 6.17
CA GLY A 56 -2.57 -21.38 6.20
C GLY A 56 -2.49 -19.90 5.89
N GLU A 57 -1.27 -19.38 5.82
CA GLU A 57 -1.00 -17.96 5.58
C GLU A 57 -0.66 -17.69 4.11
N VAL A 58 -1.04 -16.51 3.63
CA VAL A 58 -0.56 -15.95 2.36
C VAL A 58 0.11 -14.62 2.65
N VAL A 59 1.35 -14.47 2.20
CA VAL A 59 2.13 -13.23 2.37
C VAL A 59 2.17 -12.48 1.05
N GLN A 60 1.80 -11.20 1.09
CA GLN A 60 2.00 -10.26 -0.03
C GLN A 60 3.08 -9.26 0.36
N PRO A 61 4.24 -9.27 -0.32
CA PRO A 61 5.24 -8.23 -0.15
C PRO A 61 4.76 -6.91 -0.76
N LEU A 62 5.10 -5.81 -0.11
CA LEU A 62 4.90 -4.45 -0.58
C LEU A 62 6.26 -3.80 -0.75
N ARG A 63 6.50 -3.22 -1.92
CA ARG A 63 7.80 -2.66 -2.30
C ARG A 63 7.70 -1.16 -2.57
N HIS A 64 8.74 -0.44 -2.19
CA HIS A 64 8.89 0.97 -2.52
C HIS A 64 8.95 1.17 -4.03
N GLY A 65 8.21 2.15 -4.53
CA GLY A 65 8.17 2.49 -5.95
C GLY A 65 7.25 1.59 -6.79
N GLU A 66 6.77 0.49 -6.24
CA GLU A 66 5.84 -0.42 -6.90
C GLU A 66 4.45 -0.36 -6.26
N HIS A 67 4.42 -0.59 -4.94
CA HIS A 67 3.19 -0.68 -4.14
C HIS A 67 3.07 0.51 -3.19
N VAL A 68 4.21 1.04 -2.77
CA VAL A 68 4.32 2.11 -1.79
C VAL A 68 5.05 3.27 -2.45
N LEU A 69 4.32 4.36 -2.65
CA LEU A 69 4.89 5.62 -3.09
C LEU A 69 5.00 6.56 -1.89
N ARG A 70 6.04 7.41 -1.90
CA ARG A 70 6.06 8.58 -1.02
C ARG A 70 4.87 9.46 -1.41
N SER A 71 4.02 9.83 -0.45
CA SER A 71 3.04 10.89 -0.64
C SER A 71 3.82 12.07 -1.16
N ASN A 72 3.47 12.51 -2.37
CA ASN A 72 3.96 13.67 -3.09
C ASN A 72 4.58 13.29 -4.44
N ASN A 73 3.76 13.36 -5.50
CA ASN A 73 4.29 13.70 -6.82
C ASN A 73 4.69 15.19 -6.83
N ILE A 74 5.65 15.58 -5.98
CA ILE A 74 6.17 16.95 -5.96
C ILE A 74 6.75 17.26 -7.34
N CYS A 75 6.33 18.38 -7.90
CA CYS A 75 6.80 18.90 -9.18
C CYS A 75 6.54 18.01 -10.41
N ARG A 76 5.62 17.02 -10.36
CA ARG A 76 5.37 16.09 -11.47
C ARG A 76 6.64 15.36 -11.94
N TRP A 77 7.51 14.97 -11.00
CA TRP A 77 8.80 14.35 -11.31
C TRP A 77 8.69 13.07 -12.14
N TRP A 78 7.53 12.43 -12.18
CA TRP A 78 7.27 11.22 -12.95
C TRP A 78 6.49 11.49 -14.24
N LYS A 79 7.11 11.22 -15.40
CA LYS A 79 6.41 11.18 -16.70
C LYS A 79 5.59 9.91 -16.90
N THR A 80 5.97 8.83 -16.24
CA THR A 80 5.26 7.55 -16.19
C THR A 80 5.32 7.09 -14.74
N GLU A 81 4.16 6.92 -14.13
CA GLU A 81 4.11 6.63 -12.71
C GLU A 81 4.45 5.15 -12.48
N PRO A 82 5.51 4.84 -11.71
CA PRO A 82 5.88 3.46 -11.43
C PRO A 82 4.79 2.84 -10.55
N ARG A 83 4.31 1.66 -10.96
CA ARG A 83 3.21 0.95 -10.30
C ARG A 83 3.38 -0.56 -10.48
N ALA A 84 3.01 -1.33 -9.48
CA ALA A 84 2.90 -2.78 -9.59
C ALA A 84 1.75 -3.16 -10.56
N PRO A 85 1.93 -4.11 -11.50
CA PRO A 85 0.89 -4.48 -12.49
C PRO A 85 -0.50 -4.78 -11.91
N GLU A 86 -0.56 -5.25 -10.67
CA GLU A 86 -1.77 -5.57 -9.92
C GLU A 86 -2.43 -4.38 -9.21
N THR A 87 -1.96 -3.15 -9.45
CA THR A 87 -2.50 -1.93 -8.85
C THR A 87 -3.15 -1.02 -9.89
N THR A 88 -4.23 -0.36 -9.49
CA THR A 88 -4.96 0.60 -10.33
C THR A 88 -5.10 1.95 -9.62
N PRO A 89 -5.01 3.09 -10.32
CA PRO A 89 -5.27 4.39 -9.71
C PRO A 89 -6.70 4.46 -9.20
N ALA A 90 -6.86 4.84 -7.92
CA ALA A 90 -8.17 4.87 -7.28
C ALA A 90 -8.56 6.27 -6.82
N VAL A 91 -7.62 7.01 -6.21
CA VAL A 91 -7.84 8.39 -5.78
C VAL A 91 -6.66 9.23 -6.25
N GLU A 92 -6.97 10.36 -6.87
CA GLU A 92 -6.01 11.42 -7.16
C GLU A 92 -6.55 12.73 -6.60
N VAL A 93 -5.78 13.39 -5.75
CA VAL A 93 -6.11 14.70 -5.18
C VAL A 93 -4.99 15.66 -5.51
N GLU A 94 -5.31 16.67 -6.30
CA GLU A 94 -4.42 17.81 -6.51
C GLU A 94 -4.56 18.76 -5.31
N VAL A 95 -3.54 18.77 -4.45
CA VAL A 95 -3.42 19.69 -3.32
C VAL A 95 -2.81 21.01 -3.78
N HIS A 96 -1.82 20.93 -4.67
CA HIS A 96 -1.26 22.09 -5.37
C HIS A 96 -0.87 21.73 -6.82
N PRO A 97 -1.40 22.43 -7.85
CA PRO A 97 -1.25 22.06 -9.27
C PRO A 97 0.20 21.93 -9.76
N SER A 98 1.10 22.69 -9.15
CA SER A 98 2.51 22.73 -9.49
C SER A 98 3.38 21.77 -8.68
N TYR A 99 2.93 21.33 -7.49
CA TYR A 99 3.85 20.77 -6.48
C TYR A 99 3.28 19.64 -5.63
N GLU A 100 1.99 19.33 -5.66
CA GLU A 100 1.45 18.34 -4.74
C GLU A 100 0.23 17.67 -5.34
N VAL A 101 0.45 16.48 -5.88
CA VAL A 101 -0.60 15.56 -6.27
C VAL A 101 -0.45 14.32 -5.40
N LEU A 102 -1.50 14.01 -4.65
CA LEU A 102 -1.62 12.81 -3.85
C LEU A 102 -2.29 11.74 -4.71
N ARG A 103 -1.63 10.59 -4.83
CA ARG A 103 -2.16 9.41 -5.50
C ARG A 103 -2.28 8.26 -4.51
N VAL A 104 -3.43 7.61 -4.52
CA VAL A 104 -3.68 6.37 -3.79
C VAL A 104 -4.14 5.31 -4.79
N ASP A 105 -3.45 4.19 -4.81
CA ASP A 105 -3.77 3.06 -5.68
C ASP A 105 -4.63 2.02 -4.97
N LEU A 106 -5.54 1.41 -5.71
CA LEU A 106 -6.21 0.19 -5.30
C LEU A 106 -5.36 -1.01 -5.71
N TRP A 107 -5.00 -1.82 -4.71
CA TRP A 107 -4.38 -3.12 -4.90
C TRP A 107 -5.44 -4.21 -4.71
N GLU A 108 -5.57 -5.13 -5.66
CA GLU A 108 -6.55 -6.21 -5.60
C GLU A 108 -5.88 -7.59 -5.67
N ARG A 109 -6.40 -8.53 -4.88
CA ARG A 109 -5.91 -9.90 -4.84
C ARG A 109 -7.08 -10.89 -4.84
N ASP A 110 -7.21 -11.65 -5.92
CA ASP A 110 -8.07 -12.84 -5.97
C ASP A 110 -7.27 -14.06 -5.49
N PHE A 111 -7.81 -14.82 -4.54
CA PHE A 111 -7.24 -16.05 -4.01
C PHE A 111 -7.72 -17.31 -4.78
N GLY A 112 -8.53 -17.15 -5.82
CA GLY A 112 -9.04 -18.19 -6.71
C GLY A 112 -10.17 -19.04 -6.12
N LYS A 113 -10.12 -19.33 -4.81
CA LYS A 113 -11.13 -20.07 -4.05
C LYS A 113 -11.57 -19.31 -2.80
N ALA A 114 -12.85 -19.44 -2.45
CA ALA A 114 -13.36 -18.88 -1.20
C ALA A 114 -12.78 -19.64 0.00
N ARG A 115 -12.15 -18.92 0.93
CA ARG A 115 -11.51 -19.46 2.15
C ARG A 115 -11.90 -18.62 3.35
N LEU A 116 -12.02 -19.22 4.53
CA LEU A 116 -12.23 -18.44 5.75
C LEU A 116 -10.97 -17.62 6.07
N LEU A 117 -11.05 -16.29 5.94
CA LEU A 117 -10.01 -15.36 6.33
C LEU A 117 -10.23 -14.98 7.79
N LYS A 118 -9.31 -15.35 8.67
CA LYS A 118 -9.38 -15.10 10.12
C LYS A 118 -8.95 -13.68 10.42
N ALA A 119 -7.80 -13.27 9.89
CA ALA A 119 -7.21 -11.97 10.15
C ALA A 119 -6.34 -11.48 9.00
N ILE A 120 -6.16 -10.17 8.93
CA ILE A 120 -5.15 -9.51 8.11
C ILE A 120 -4.16 -8.85 9.05
N ARG A 121 -2.88 -9.17 8.91
CA ARG A 121 -1.78 -8.48 9.59
C ARG A 121 -1.02 -7.66 8.57
N TRP A 122 -0.52 -6.53 9.03
CA TRP A 122 0.29 -5.63 8.24
C TRP A 122 1.55 -5.37 9.02
N HIS A 123 2.69 -5.76 8.45
CA HIS A 123 4.00 -5.68 9.06
C HIS A 123 4.83 -4.68 8.26
N LEU A 124 5.38 -3.68 8.96
CA LEU A 124 6.27 -2.69 8.37
C LEU A 124 7.68 -3.26 8.36
N GLU A 125 8.31 -3.28 7.19
CA GLU A 125 9.70 -3.75 6.99
C GLU A 125 10.69 -2.56 6.99
N ASP A 126 10.22 -1.38 6.57
CA ASP A 126 10.98 -0.13 6.62
C ASP A 126 10.67 0.63 7.93
N ASP A 127 11.57 0.52 8.91
CA ASP A 127 11.50 1.22 10.20
C ASP A 127 11.66 2.75 10.10
N GLY A 128 12.15 3.26 8.97
CA GLY A 128 12.27 4.67 8.66
C GLY A 128 11.07 5.25 7.92
N CYS A 129 10.05 4.43 7.64
CA CYS A 129 8.87 4.83 6.89
C CYS A 129 7.62 4.92 7.76
N ILE A 130 6.85 5.99 7.60
CA ILE A 130 5.49 6.07 8.13
C ILE A 130 4.55 5.71 6.99
N LEU A 131 3.92 4.54 7.07
CA LEU A 131 2.92 4.12 6.10
C LEU A 131 1.51 4.36 6.61
N ALA A 132 0.64 4.82 5.72
CA ALA A 132 -0.80 4.91 5.95
C ALA A 132 -1.54 3.87 5.09
N LEU A 133 -2.34 3.03 5.75
CA LEU A 133 -3.31 2.13 5.15
C LEU A 133 -4.69 2.78 5.19
N TYR A 134 -5.29 3.11 4.04
CA TYR A 134 -6.55 3.86 4.03
C TYR A 134 -7.78 2.98 4.25
N ALA A 135 -7.90 1.90 3.49
CA ALA A 135 -9.04 1.00 3.63
C ALA A 135 -8.72 -0.41 3.15
N VAL A 136 -9.38 -1.39 3.75
CA VAL A 136 -9.38 -2.78 3.31
C VAL A 136 -10.82 -3.22 3.11
N SER A 137 -11.11 -3.77 1.95
CA SER A 137 -12.39 -4.37 1.59
C SER A 137 -12.20 -5.86 1.29
N VAL A 138 -13.19 -6.65 1.66
CA VAL A 138 -13.20 -8.09 1.43
C VAL A 138 -14.40 -8.45 0.58
N LEU A 139 -14.19 -9.23 -0.48
CA LEU A 139 -15.29 -9.81 -1.23
C LEU A 139 -15.74 -11.09 -0.51
N SER A 140 -16.73 -10.93 0.38
CA SER A 140 -17.36 -12.05 1.05
C SER A 140 -18.13 -12.89 0.04
N CYS A 141 -17.89 -14.20 0.04
CA CYS A 141 -18.80 -15.12 -0.63
C CYS A 141 -19.92 -15.44 0.37
N ALA A 142 -21.14 -15.01 0.06
CA ALA A 142 -22.30 -15.47 0.82
C ALA A 142 -22.36 -17.01 0.72
N GLY A 143 -21.97 -17.70 1.80
CA GLY A 143 -22.44 -19.06 2.05
C GLY A 143 -23.89 -19.00 2.50
N PRO A 144 -24.70 -20.06 2.27
CA PRO A 144 -26.09 -20.07 2.72
C PRO A 144 -26.12 -19.77 4.22
N ALA A 145 -27.01 -18.86 4.64
CA ALA A 145 -27.31 -18.67 6.05
C ALA A 145 -27.70 -20.04 6.62
N GLY A 146 -26.82 -20.61 7.45
CA GLY A 146 -27.09 -21.81 8.22
C GLY A 146 -27.97 -21.49 9.42
#